data_AF-A0A0W1RK10-F1
#
_entry.id   AF-A0A0W1RK10-F1
#
_cell.length_a   1.000
_cell.length_b   1.000
_cell.length_c   1.000
_cell.angle_alpha   90.00
_cell.angle_beta   90.00
_cell.angle_gamma   90.00
#
_symmetry.space_group_name_H-M   'P 1'
#
loop_
_entity.id
_entity.type
_entity.pdbx_description
1 polymer ?
#
loop_
_entity_poly.entity_id
_entity_poly.type
_entity_poly.pdbx_seq_one_letter_code
_entity_poly.pdbx_strand_id
1 'polypeptide(L)' 'METKRGVPNILAGGFAGIGLVALALAVAVFAGVVDTGFPAGIYVIVAMVNVALAVILWRLT' A
#
# COMPACT_ATOMS: atom_id res chain seq x y z
N MET A 1 13.03 -18.78 -18.51
CA MET A 1 11.76 -18.89 -17.76
C MET A 1 11.88 -18.14 -16.43
N GLU A 2 11.83 -16.80 -16.45
CA GLU A 2 12.01 -15.97 -15.23
C GLU A 2 10.70 -15.41 -14.65
N THR A 3 9.58 -15.56 -15.39
CA THR A 3 8.31 -14.89 -15.09
C THR A 3 7.59 -15.43 -13.86
N LYS A 4 7.80 -16.69 -13.46
CA LYS A 4 7.10 -17.31 -12.31
C LYS A 4 7.47 -16.67 -10.96
N ARG A 5 8.69 -16.14 -10.81
CA ARG A 5 9.15 -15.46 -9.58
C ARG A 5 9.14 -13.93 -9.68
N GLY A 6 9.19 -13.38 -10.89
CA GLY A 6 9.16 -11.93 -11.09
C GLY A 6 7.83 -11.28 -10.69
N VAL A 7 6.70 -11.91 -11.01
CA VAL A 7 5.36 -11.35 -10.73
C VAL A 7 5.08 -11.24 -9.22
N PRO A 8 5.30 -12.29 -8.39
CA PRO A 8 5.15 -12.16 -6.94
C PRO A 8 6.06 -11.10 -6.32
N ASN A 9 7.32 -10.96 -6.78
CA ASN A 9 8.23 -9.94 -6.24
C ASN A 9 7.78 -8.51 -6.53
N ILE A 10 7.30 -8.24 -7.76
CA ILE A 10 6.81 -6.90 -8.13
C ILE A 10 5.57 -6.55 -7.31
N LEU A 11 4.65 -7.50 -7.14
CA LEU A 11 3.43 -7.29 -6.36
C LEU A 11 3.75 -7.10 -4.87
N ALA A 12 4.71 -7.83 -4.32
CA ALA A 12 5.15 -7.69 -2.93
C ALA A 12 5.82 -6.33 -2.70
N GLY A 13 6.64 -5.87 -3.66
CA GLY A 13 7.21 -4.53 -3.65
C GLY A 13 6.13 -3.44 -3.72
N GLY A 14 5.12 -3.63 -4.57
CA GLY A 14 3.96 -2.72 -4.66
C GLY A 14 3.16 -2.66 -3.37
N PHE A 15 2.88 -3.81 -2.75
CA PHE A 15 2.19 -3.90 -1.46
C PHE A 15 2.96 -3.15 -0.37
N ALA A 16 4.26 -3.42 -0.23
CA ALA A 16 5.09 -2.73 0.75
C ALA A 16 5.16 -1.22 0.50
N GLY A 17 5.33 -0.79 -0.75
CA GLY A 17 5.41 0.62 -1.12
C GLY A 17 4.12 1.38 -0.79
N ILE A 18 2.97 0.83 -1.14
CA ILE A 18 1.66 1.46 -0.87
C ILE A 18 1.34 1.44 0.62
N GLY A 19 1.71 0.37 1.34
CA GLY A 19 1.66 0.34 2.80
C GLY A 19 2.50 1.45 3.44
N LEU A 20 3.69 1.73 2.91
CA LEU A 20 4.56 2.80 3.39
C LEU A 20 3.95 4.19 3.18
N VAL A 21 3.24 4.40 2.06
CA VAL A 21 2.49 5.64 1.80
C VAL A 21 1.38 5.82 2.85
N ALA A 22 0.62 4.77 3.15
CA ALA A 22 -0.40 4.81 4.20
C ALA A 22 0.19 5.22 5.56
N LEU A 23 1.32 4.61 5.92
CA LEU A 23 2.04 4.90 7.16
C LEU A 23 2.55 6.35 7.19
N ALA A 24 3.16 6.83 6.10
CA ALA A 24 3.65 8.19 6.00
C ALA A 24 2.52 9.22 6.15
N LEU A 25 1.36 8.99 5.52
CA LEU A 25 0.17 9.84 5.67
C LEU A 25 -0.34 9.84 7.11
N ALA A 26 -0.37 8.68 7.78
CA ALA A 26 -0.78 8.60 9.18
C ALA A 26 0.18 9.34 10.12
N VAL A 27 1.49 9.19 9.91
CA VAL A 27 2.53 9.88 10.69
C VAL A 27 2.49 11.40 10.46
N ALA A 28 2.31 11.86 9.22
CA ALA A 28 2.22 13.28 8.92
C ALA A 28 1.03 13.96 9.61
N VAL A 29 -0.12 13.26 9.69
CA VAL A 29 -1.29 13.74 10.44
C VAL A 29 -1.03 13.71 11.94
N PHE A 30 -0.47 12.63 12.48
CA PHE A 30 -0.16 12.53 13.91
C PHE A 30 0.85 13.58 14.38
N ALA A 31 1.88 13.84 13.58
CA ALA A 31 2.91 14.83 13.88
C ALA A 31 2.48 16.28 13.62
N GLY A 32 1.25 16.51 13.13
CA GLY A 32 0.75 17.85 12.83
C GLY A 32 1.51 18.57 11.71
N VAL A 33 2.16 17.81 10.81
CA VAL A 33 2.91 18.37 9.66
C VAL A 33 1.95 18.95 8.61
N VAL A 34 0.72 18.46 8.58
CA VAL A 34 -0.37 18.94 7.73
C VAL A 34 -1.43 19.61 8.59
N ASP A 35 -1.75 20.86 8.28
CA ASP A 35 -2.74 21.69 8.99
C ASP A 35 -4.16 21.09 8.97
N THR A 36 -4.43 20.24 7.99
CA THR A 36 -5.68 19.49 7.86
C THR A 36 -5.37 18.05 7.51
N GLY A 37 -6.03 17.11 8.20
CA GLY A 37 -5.90 15.70 7.88
C GLY A 37 -6.25 15.42 6.43
N PHE A 38 -5.57 14.46 5.81
CA PHE A 38 -5.92 14.05 4.44
C PHE A 38 -7.38 13.58 4.39
N PRO A 39 -8.10 13.81 3.28
CA PRO A 39 -9.46 13.30 3.12
C PRO A 39 -9.54 11.81 3.42
N ALA A 40 -10.55 11.39 4.20
CA ALA A 40 -10.75 9.99 4.57
C ALA A 40 -10.77 9.04 3.34
N GLY A 41 -11.25 9.54 2.19
CA GLY A 41 -11.24 8.80 0.93
C GLY A 41 -9.85 8.35 0.48
N ILE A 42 -8.79 9.11 0.76
CA ILE A 42 -7.41 8.73 0.40
C ILE A 42 -6.99 7.48 1.18
N TYR A 43 -7.23 7.46 2.49
CA TYR A 43 -6.92 6.31 3.33
C TYR A 43 -7.70 5.07 2.91
N VAL A 44 -8.98 5.23 2.55
CA VAL A 44 -9.82 4.13 2.03
C VAL A 44 -9.26 3.58 0.72
N ILE A 45 -8.88 4.44 -0.22
CA ILE A 45 -8.28 4.01 -1.50
C ILE A 45 -6.98 3.23 -1.24
N VAL A 46 -6.08 3.78 -0.41
CA VAL A 46 -4.79 3.16 -0.09
C VAL A 46 -4.99 1.79 0.59
N ALA A 47 -5.97 1.68 1.50
CA ALA A 47 -6.32 0.42 2.13
C ALA A 47 -6.86 -0.60 1.11
N MET A 48 -7.77 -0.18 0.23
CA MET A 48 -8.37 -1.07 -0.79
C MET A 48 -7.33 -1.60 -1.77
N VAL A 49 -6.38 -0.76 -2.21
CA VAL A 49 -5.29 -1.18 -3.09
C VAL A 49 -4.35 -2.16 -2.39
N ASN A 50 -4.01 -1.92 -1.12
CA ASN A 50 -3.22 -2.88 -0.32
C ASN A 50 -3.93 -4.22 -0.18
N VAL A 51 -5.23 -4.22 0.15
CA VAL A 51 -6.01 -5.47 0.27
C VAL A 51 -6.04 -6.22 -1.05
N ALA A 52 -6.25 -5.54 -2.18
CA ALA A 52 -6.23 -6.16 -3.50
C ALA A 52 -4.86 -6.80 -3.81
N LEU A 53 -3.76 -6.10 -3.55
CA LEU A 53 -2.41 -6.62 -3.74
C LEU A 53 -2.11 -7.82 -2.83
N ALA A 54 -2.52 -7.78 -1.56
CA ALA A 54 -2.37 -8.89 -0.63
C ALA A 54 -3.14 -10.13 -1.11
N VAL A 55 -4.37 -9.96 -1.61
CA VAL A 55 -5.17 -11.06 -2.16
C VAL A 55 -4.50 -11.65 -3.39
N ILE A 56 -4.01 -10.83 -4.32
CA ILE A 56 -3.32 -11.33 -5.52
C ILE A 56 -2.05 -12.09 -5.13
N LEU A 57 -1.24 -11.54 -4.22
CA LEU A 57 -0.05 -12.21 -3.71
C LEU A 57 -0.37 -13.56 -3.07
N TRP A 58 -1.35 -13.61 -2.18
CA TRP A 58 -1.77 -14.84 -1.53
C TRP A 58 -2.23 -15.92 -2.51
N ARG A 59 -2.83 -15.54 -3.64
CA ARG A 59 -3.22 -16.49 -4.70
C ARG A 59 -2.04 -17.01 -5.53
N LEU A 60 -0.90 -16.31 -5.49
CA LEU A 60 0.30 -16.62 -6.29
C LEU A 60 1.42 -17.28 -5.47
N THR A 61 1.31 -17.32 -4.14
CA THR A 61 2.29 -17.94 -3.23
C THR A 61 1.74 -19.24 -2.67
#